data_AF-A0A975MZL7-F1
#
_entry.id   AF-A0A975MZL7-F1
#
_cell.length_a   1.000
_cell.length_b   1.000
_cell.length_c   1.000
_cell.angle_alpha   90.00
_cell.angle_beta   90.00
_cell.angle_gamma   90.00
#
_symmetry.space_group_name_H-M   'P 1'
#
loop_
_entity.id
_entity.type
_entity.pdbx_description
1 polymer ?
#
loop_
_entity_poly.entity_id
_entity_poly.type
_entity_poly.pdbx_seq_one_letter_code
_entity_poly.pdbx_strand_id
1 'polypeptide(L)'
;MTGCPSRARDEELLLAKISEAAGRQRLGRRRFTYPGVSGEPRPGTTRCLVLLKAWCAGVVVVCAAAAVGCAMKGVVLAAVAAAVVAALSLGVLVFVQLGRSSPRTDPNARLDLYEHGLTVAVDGRIHTVRYDATTIVRDGDGYTLTDVDGERIVLRGGAERGEPRIRSRGEFRGAHEWGPEIQHVMQR
;
A
#
# COMPACT_ATOMS: atom_id res chain seq x y z
N MET A 1 19.00 -22.19 4.52
CA MET A 1 17.55 -21.95 4.37
C MET A 1 16.95 -21.80 5.76
N THR A 2 16.89 -20.58 6.30
CA THR A 2 16.34 -20.31 7.63
C THR A 2 15.34 -19.17 7.49
N GLY A 3 14.09 -19.52 7.15
CA GLY A 3 12.98 -18.61 7.38
C GLY A 3 12.86 -18.38 8.88
N CYS A 4 12.80 -17.12 9.31
CA CYS A 4 12.60 -16.79 10.72
C CYS A 4 11.32 -17.48 11.22
N PRO A 5 11.36 -18.20 12.36
CA PRO A 5 10.21 -18.97 12.86
C PRO A 5 8.98 -18.09 13.16
N SER A 6 9.18 -16.78 13.39
CA SER A 6 8.08 -15.81 13.51
C SER A 6 7.27 -15.67 12.22
N ARG A 7 7.93 -15.58 11.06
CA ARG A 7 7.26 -15.39 9.77
C ARG A 7 6.39 -16.58 9.40
N ALA A 8 6.88 -17.80 9.63
CA ALA A 8 6.12 -19.02 9.38
C ALA A 8 4.86 -19.08 10.27
N ARG A 9 4.98 -18.69 11.55
CA ARG A 9 3.84 -18.63 12.47
C ARG A 9 2.83 -17.55 12.06
N ASP A 10 3.29 -16.39 11.61
CA ASP A 10 2.43 -15.31 11.12
C ASP A 10 1.67 -15.73 9.86
N GLU A 11 2.32 -16.49 8.97
CA GLU A 11 1.70 -17.07 7.77
C GLU A 11 0.65 -18.13 8.11
N GLU A 12 0.93 -19.04 9.05
CA GLU A 12 -0.05 -20.02 9.54
C GLU A 12 -1.28 -19.34 10.17
N LEU A 13 -1.07 -18.31 10.99
CA LEU A 13 -2.16 -17.53 11.59
C LEU A 13 -2.99 -16.80 10.53
N LEU A 14 -2.33 -16.23 9.51
CA LEU A 14 -3.02 -15.60 8.39
C LEU A 14 -3.89 -16.61 7.64
N LEU A 15 -3.34 -17.78 7.33
CA LEU A 15 -4.06 -18.87 6.65
C LEU A 15 -5.28 -19.34 7.44
N ALA A 16 -5.14 -19.47 8.77
CA ALA A 16 -6.24 -19.82 9.65
C ALA A 16 -7.34 -18.76 9.65
N LYS A 17 -6.98 -17.47 9.67
CA LYS A 17 -7.96 -16.38 9.60
C LYS A 17 -8.67 -16.33 8.25
N ILE A 18 -7.95 -16.61 7.16
CA ILE A 18 -8.54 -16.66 5.81
C ILE A 18 -9.55 -17.81 5.72
N SER A 19 -9.18 -19.02 6.19
CA SER A 19 -10.09 -20.16 6.17
C SER A 19 -11.30 -19.95 7.07
N GLU A 20 -11.12 -19.30 8.22
CA GLU A 20 -12.21 -18.91 9.12
C GLU A 20 -13.17 -17.92 8.46
N ALA A 21 -12.65 -16.85 7.85
CA ALA A 21 -13.47 -15.86 7.13
C ALA A 21 -14.24 -16.49 5.97
N ALA A 22 -13.58 -17.36 5.20
CA ALA A 22 -14.21 -18.11 4.11
C ALA A 22 -15.31 -19.06 4.62
N GLY A 23 -15.07 -19.72 5.76
CA GLY A 23 -16.05 -20.59 6.42
C GLY A 23 -17.28 -19.82 6.89
N ARG A 24 -17.09 -18.63 7.50
CA ARG A 24 -18.17 -17.74 7.93
C ARG A 24 -19.09 -17.34 6.76
N GLN A 25 -18.52 -17.12 5.58
CA GLN A 25 -19.26 -16.71 4.39
C GLN A 25 -19.66 -17.86 3.46
N ARG A 26 -19.44 -19.12 3.86
CA ARG A 26 -19.79 -20.34 3.11
C ARG A 26 -19.26 -20.34 1.67
N LEU A 27 -18.02 -19.89 1.47
CA LEU A 27 -17.45 -19.75 0.12
C LEU A 27 -17.20 -21.09 -0.60
N GLY A 28 -17.30 -22.22 0.09
CA GLY A 28 -17.09 -23.55 -0.46
C GLY A 28 -15.61 -23.96 -0.47
N ARG A 29 -15.21 -24.82 -1.41
CA ARG A 29 -13.84 -25.32 -1.49
C ARG A 29 -12.91 -24.31 -2.16
N ARG A 30 -11.69 -24.18 -1.65
CA ARG A 30 -10.63 -23.38 -2.25
C ARG A 30 -10.20 -23.99 -3.58
N ARG A 31 -10.16 -23.19 -4.65
CA ARG A 31 -9.75 -23.61 -6.00
C ARG A 31 -8.33 -23.20 -6.34
N PHE A 32 -8.04 -21.92 -6.18
CA PHE A 32 -6.75 -21.35 -6.56
C PHE A 32 -6.24 -20.38 -5.50
N THR A 33 -4.92 -20.31 -5.39
CA THR A 33 -4.22 -19.36 -4.53
C THR A 33 -3.25 -18.57 -5.40
N TYR A 34 -3.36 -17.25 -5.32
CA TYR A 34 -2.45 -16.32 -5.97
C TYR A 34 -1.69 -15.52 -4.92
N PRO A 35 -0.36 -15.65 -4.86
CA PRO A 35 0.44 -14.80 -3.98
C PRO A 35 0.42 -13.36 -4.47
N GLY A 36 0.40 -12.42 -3.53
CA GLY A 36 0.68 -11.02 -3.80
C GLY A 36 2.05 -10.84 -4.42
N VAL A 37 2.22 -9.75 -5.16
CA VAL A 37 3.54 -9.34 -5.65
C VAL A 37 4.36 -8.90 -4.44
N SER A 38 5.16 -9.81 -3.90
CA SER A 38 6.20 -9.47 -2.93
C SER A 38 7.30 -8.69 -3.65
N GLY A 39 7.15 -7.37 -3.74
CA GLY A 39 8.29 -6.51 -4.00
C GLY A 39 9.18 -6.56 -2.77
N GLU A 40 10.48 -6.82 -2.97
CA GLU A 40 11.47 -6.51 -1.96
C GLU A 40 11.22 -5.10 -1.42
N PRO A 41 11.30 -4.88 -0.09
CA PRO A 41 11.21 -3.54 0.47
C PRO A 41 12.32 -2.71 -0.17
N ARG A 42 11.95 -1.88 -1.17
CA ARG A 42 12.91 -1.02 -1.85
C ARG A 42 13.56 -0.16 -0.76
N PRO A 43 14.90 -0.16 -0.60
CA PRO A 43 15.60 0.49 0.52
C PRO A 43 15.57 2.04 0.51
N GLY A 44 14.57 2.65 -0.14
CA GLY A 44 14.39 4.10 -0.23
C GLY A 44 13.77 4.73 1.02
N THR A 45 12.99 3.99 1.80
CA THR A 45 12.25 4.54 2.95
C THR A 45 13.18 4.95 4.10
N THR A 46 14.27 4.20 4.31
CA THR A 46 15.27 4.49 5.36
C THR A 46 16.09 5.74 5.01
N ARG A 47 16.41 5.93 3.72
CA ARG A 47 17.13 7.14 3.25
C ARG A 47 16.28 8.39 3.40
N CYS A 48 14.96 8.31 3.20
CA CYS A 48 14.06 9.46 3.34
C CYS A 48 13.99 9.94 4.81
N LEU A 49 13.95 9.02 5.78
CA LEU A 49 13.96 9.38 7.21
C LEU A 49 15.32 9.95 7.67
N VAL A 50 16.42 9.43 7.13
CA VAL A 50 17.77 9.98 7.40
C VAL A 50 17.93 11.36 6.78
N LEU A 51 17.47 11.57 5.55
CA LEU A 51 17.47 12.88 4.90
C LEU A 51 16.56 13.87 5.63
N LEU A 52 15.38 13.45 6.09
CA LEU A 52 14.48 14.30 6.88
C LEU A 52 15.11 14.69 8.23
N LYS A 53 15.74 13.75 8.94
CA LYS A 53 16.44 14.04 10.20
C LYS A 53 17.63 14.98 9.99
N ALA A 54 18.44 14.75 8.95
CA ALA A 54 19.56 15.63 8.60
C ALA A 54 19.08 17.04 8.21
N TRP A 55 17.94 17.12 7.53
CA TRP A 55 17.34 18.38 7.10
C TRP A 55 16.78 19.18 8.29
N CYS A 56 16.09 18.53 9.24
CA CYS A 56 15.65 19.17 10.49
C CYS A 56 16.83 19.73 11.31
N ALA A 57 17.95 18.99 11.39
CA ALA A 57 19.15 19.47 12.07
C ALA A 57 19.75 20.72 11.39
N GLY A 58 19.78 20.75 10.05
CA GLY A 58 20.23 21.91 9.29
C GLY A 58 19.38 23.16 9.49
N VAL A 59 18.04 23.00 9.52
CA VAL A 59 17.12 24.12 9.77
C VAL A 59 17.32 24.73 11.16
N VAL A 60 17.51 23.90 12.19
CA VAL A 60 17.76 24.37 13.56
C VAL A 60 19.04 25.22 13.63
N VAL A 61 20.11 24.81 12.95
CA VAL A 61 21.37 25.56 12.89
C VAL A 61 21.20 26.89 12.17
N VAL A 62 20.47 26.93 11.05
CA VAL A 62 20.22 28.17 10.30
C VAL A 62 19.34 29.15 11.09
N CYS A 63 18.30 28.66 11.78
CA CYS A 63 17.47 29.49 12.66
C CYS A 63 18.28 30.06 13.84
N ALA A 64 19.17 29.26 14.43
CA ALA A 64 20.06 29.73 15.49
C ALA A 64 21.03 30.81 14.99
N ALA A 65 21.61 30.65 13.80
CA ALA A 65 22.50 31.64 13.19
C ALA A 65 21.75 32.94 12.82
N ALA A 66 20.51 32.85 12.33
CA ALA A 66 19.67 34.01 12.04
C ALA A 66 19.27 34.79 13.31
N ALA A 67 19.02 34.08 14.41
CA ALA A 67 18.75 34.72 15.71
C ALA A 67 19.94 35.54 16.22
N VAL A 68 21.18 35.08 15.97
CA VAL A 68 22.41 35.82 16.28
C VAL A 68 22.60 37.02 15.33
N GLY A 69 22.20 36.90 14.06
CA GLY A 69 22.27 37.98 13.07
C GLY A 69 21.27 39.12 13.25
N CYS A 70 20.13 38.87 13.92
CA CYS A 70 19.10 39.89 14.17
C CYS A 70 19.56 41.07 15.06
N ALA A 71 20.69 40.94 15.75
CA ALA A 71 21.25 42.03 16.56
C ALA A 71 21.92 43.16 15.73
N MET A 72 22.19 42.95 14.44
CA MET A 72 22.89 43.89 13.58
C MET A 72 22.10 44.18 12.30
N LYS A 73 21.20 45.19 12.32
CA LYS A 73 20.56 45.91 11.18
C LYS A 73 20.41 45.16 9.83
N GLY A 74 20.13 43.85 9.86
CA GLY A 74 20.18 42.95 8.71
C GLY A 74 18.83 42.37 8.36
N VAL A 75 17.75 43.17 8.51
CA VAL A 75 16.36 42.72 8.34
C VAL A 75 16.12 42.07 6.96
N VAL A 76 16.77 42.59 5.93
CA VAL A 76 16.68 42.05 4.56
C VAL A 76 17.35 40.68 4.47
N LEU A 77 18.51 40.49 5.09
CA LEU A 77 19.23 39.22 5.08
C LEU A 77 18.49 38.14 5.88
N ALA A 78 17.89 38.51 7.01
CA ALA A 78 17.06 37.63 7.82
C ALA A 78 15.79 37.19 7.08
N ALA A 79 15.13 38.12 6.37
CA ALA A 79 13.95 37.81 5.56
C ALA A 79 14.27 36.87 4.39
N VAL A 80 15.39 37.09 3.69
CA VAL A 80 15.86 36.22 2.60
C VAL A 80 16.20 34.82 3.13
N ALA A 81 16.91 34.73 4.26
CA ALA A 81 17.23 33.45 4.89
C ALA A 81 15.97 32.68 5.30
N ALA A 82 14.99 33.36 5.90
CA ALA A 82 13.71 32.74 6.28
C ALA A 82 12.93 32.23 5.07
N ALA A 83 12.89 33.00 3.97
CA ALA A 83 12.22 32.60 2.73
C ALA A 83 12.88 31.37 2.08
N VAL A 84 14.22 31.30 2.07
CA VAL A 84 14.96 30.14 1.56
C VAL A 84 14.68 28.90 2.41
N VAL A 85 14.70 29.03 3.75
CA VAL A 85 14.38 27.92 4.66
C VAL A 85 12.95 27.45 4.43
N ALA A 86 11.98 28.36 4.30
CA ALA A 86 10.57 28.04 4.03
C ALA A 86 10.37 27.32 2.68
N ALA A 87 11.03 27.80 1.62
CA ALA A 87 10.94 27.19 0.30
C ALA A 87 11.55 25.78 0.29
N LEU A 88 12.70 25.60 0.94
CA LEU A 88 13.33 24.28 1.06
C LEU A 88 12.51 23.34 1.95
N SER A 89 11.86 23.83 3.01
CA SER A 89 10.97 23.00 3.84
C SER A 89 9.72 22.58 3.09
N LEU A 90 9.14 23.49 2.31
CA LEU A 90 8.01 23.16 1.46
C LEU A 90 8.42 22.13 0.40
N GLY A 91 9.60 22.27 -0.21
CA GLY A 91 10.15 21.30 -1.16
C GLY A 91 10.33 19.91 -0.55
N VAL A 92 10.91 19.83 0.65
CA VAL A 92 11.07 18.56 1.39
C VAL A 92 9.72 17.98 1.81
N LEU A 93 8.78 18.80 2.27
CA LEU A 93 7.44 18.37 2.62
C LEU A 93 6.71 17.79 1.41
N VAL A 94 6.74 18.48 0.29
CA VAL A 94 6.15 18.04 -0.99
C VAL A 94 6.81 16.75 -1.47
N PHE A 95 8.14 16.65 -1.38
CA PHE A 95 8.88 15.43 -1.72
C PHE A 95 8.53 14.24 -0.81
N VAL A 96 8.38 14.47 0.50
CA VAL A 96 7.94 13.45 1.46
C VAL A 96 6.49 13.05 1.22
N GLN A 97 5.61 14.00 0.88
CA GLN A 97 4.21 13.72 0.56
C GLN A 97 4.07 12.95 -0.76
N LEU A 98 4.82 13.32 -1.80
CA LEU A 98 4.85 12.61 -3.08
C LEU A 98 5.52 11.23 -2.95
N GLY A 99 6.58 11.11 -2.15
CA GLY A 99 7.31 9.87 -1.89
C GLY A 99 6.57 8.88 -0.97
N ARG A 100 5.50 9.31 -0.29
CA ARG A 100 4.66 8.45 0.56
C ARG A 100 3.66 7.59 -0.22
N SER A 101 3.56 7.77 -1.53
CA SER A 101 2.69 6.96 -2.41
C SER A 101 3.40 5.74 -2.98
N SER A 102 4.33 5.11 -2.23
CA SER A 102 4.77 3.77 -2.62
C SER A 102 3.60 2.80 -2.41
N PRO A 103 3.26 1.96 -3.41
CA PRO A 103 2.31 0.88 -3.20
C PRO A 103 2.84 0.05 -2.04
N ARG A 104 2.08 0.00 -0.95
CA ARG A 104 2.41 -0.83 0.20
C ARG A 104 2.48 -2.26 -0.31
N THR A 105 3.69 -2.76 -0.42
CA THR A 105 3.94 -4.13 -0.81
C THR A 105 3.74 -4.94 0.46
N ASP A 106 2.50 -5.39 0.67
CA ASP A 106 2.18 -6.21 1.82
C ASP A 106 2.80 -7.60 1.59
N PRO A 107 3.80 -8.02 2.38
CA PRO A 107 4.41 -9.35 2.25
C PRO A 107 3.42 -10.48 2.50
N ASN A 108 2.26 -10.16 3.08
CA ASN A 108 1.16 -11.07 3.36
C ASN A 108 -0.01 -10.89 2.38
N ALA A 109 0.18 -10.11 1.30
CA ALA A 109 -0.83 -9.99 0.27
C ALA A 109 -1.11 -11.36 -0.36
N ARG A 110 -2.38 -11.78 -0.35
CA ARG A 110 -2.81 -13.06 -0.95
C ARG A 110 -4.25 -12.99 -1.44
N LEU A 111 -4.48 -13.58 -2.60
CA LEU A 111 -5.81 -13.75 -3.20
C LEU A 111 -6.11 -15.25 -3.27
N ASP A 112 -7.14 -15.71 -2.57
CA ASP A 112 -7.62 -17.09 -2.64
C ASP A 112 -9.01 -17.12 -3.29
N LEU A 113 -9.13 -17.86 -4.40
CA LEU A 113 -10.40 -18.08 -5.10
C LEU A 113 -11.09 -19.33 -4.55
N TYR A 114 -12.39 -19.21 -4.28
CA TYR A 114 -13.26 -20.29 -3.80
C TYR A 114 -14.38 -20.56 -4.81
N GLU A 115 -15.20 -21.57 -4.53
CA GLU A 115 -16.33 -21.96 -5.39
C GLU A 115 -17.42 -20.88 -5.49
N HIS A 116 -17.73 -20.19 -4.38
CA HIS A 116 -18.81 -19.20 -4.29
C HIS A 116 -18.33 -17.77 -4.02
N GLY A 117 -17.01 -17.55 -4.03
CA GLY A 117 -16.45 -16.23 -3.82
C GLY A 117 -14.93 -16.23 -3.80
N LEU A 118 -14.35 -15.19 -3.22
CA LEU A 118 -12.91 -15.06 -3.05
C LEU A 118 -12.59 -14.36 -1.73
N THR A 119 -11.39 -14.57 -1.23
CA THR A 119 -10.85 -13.81 -0.09
C THR A 119 -9.56 -13.13 -0.48
N VAL A 120 -9.39 -11.89 -0.03
CA VAL A 120 -8.25 -11.04 -0.32
C VAL A 120 -7.64 -10.58 1.00
N ALA A 121 -6.43 -11.02 1.28
CA ALA A 121 -5.63 -10.47 2.38
C ALA A 121 -4.77 -9.33 1.83
N VAL A 122 -5.00 -8.09 2.28
CA VAL A 122 -4.24 -6.88 1.90
C VAL A 122 -4.20 -5.92 3.09
N ASP A 123 -3.07 -5.26 3.31
CA ASP A 123 -2.84 -4.31 4.40
C ASP A 123 -3.17 -4.92 5.79
N GLY A 124 -2.89 -6.23 5.95
CA GLY A 124 -3.20 -6.98 7.17
C GLY A 124 -4.70 -7.15 7.47
N ARG A 125 -5.58 -6.86 6.51
CA ARG A 125 -7.02 -7.11 6.59
C ARG A 125 -7.41 -8.22 5.62
N ILE A 126 -8.45 -8.96 5.97
CA ILE A 126 -9.02 -10.01 5.13
C ILE A 126 -10.38 -9.54 4.68
N HIS A 127 -10.51 -9.39 3.38
CA HIS A 127 -11.75 -9.05 2.70
C HIS A 127 -12.36 -10.29 2.08
N THR A 128 -13.68 -10.43 2.15
CA THR A 128 -14.40 -11.59 1.63
C THR A 128 -15.46 -11.18 0.62
N VAL A 129 -15.29 -11.56 -0.63
CA VAL A 129 -16.22 -11.21 -1.70
C VAL A 129 -17.03 -12.44 -2.07
N ARG A 130 -18.36 -12.30 -2.12
CA ARG A 130 -19.25 -13.34 -2.61
C ARG A 130 -19.65 -13.05 -4.06
N TYR A 131 -19.59 -14.06 -4.93
CA TYR A 131 -19.91 -13.85 -6.35
C TYR A 131 -21.38 -13.50 -6.58
N ASP A 132 -22.28 -13.93 -5.70
CA ASP A 132 -23.72 -13.66 -5.81
C ASP A 132 -24.17 -12.32 -5.21
N ALA A 133 -23.36 -11.72 -4.33
CA ALA A 133 -23.69 -10.47 -3.64
C ALA A 133 -22.92 -9.25 -4.18
N THR A 134 -21.89 -9.48 -5.00
CA THR A 134 -20.96 -8.42 -5.40
C THR A 134 -21.02 -8.17 -6.89
N THR A 135 -21.17 -6.90 -7.27
CA THR A 135 -20.95 -6.46 -8.64
C THR A 135 -19.45 -6.25 -8.88
N ILE A 136 -18.92 -6.92 -9.90
CA ILE A 136 -17.55 -6.71 -10.36
C ILE A 136 -17.58 -5.68 -11.47
N VAL A 137 -16.92 -4.56 -11.23
CA VAL A 137 -16.71 -3.54 -12.27
C VAL A 137 -15.26 -3.66 -12.72
N ARG A 138 -15.06 -4.01 -14.00
CA ARG A 138 -13.75 -3.92 -14.61
C ARG A 138 -13.40 -2.44 -14.79
N ASP A 139 -12.26 -2.02 -14.23
CA ASP A 139 -11.76 -0.66 -14.35
C ASP A 139 -10.34 -0.71 -14.90
N GLY A 140 -10.20 -0.42 -16.21
CA GLY A 140 -8.94 -0.51 -16.93
C GLY A 140 -8.28 -1.89 -16.86
N ASP A 141 -7.12 -1.95 -16.19
CA ASP A 141 -6.29 -3.14 -15.96
C ASP A 141 -6.62 -3.91 -14.67
N GLY A 142 -7.65 -3.46 -13.94
CA GLY A 142 -8.07 -4.03 -12.67
C GLY A 142 -9.55 -4.40 -12.58
N TYR A 143 -9.90 -4.98 -11.44
CA TYR A 143 -11.26 -5.35 -11.07
C TYR A 143 -11.61 -4.69 -9.74
N THR A 144 -12.68 -3.92 -9.74
CA THR A 144 -13.26 -3.36 -8.52
C THR A 144 -14.32 -4.31 -8.00
N LEU A 145 -14.14 -4.74 -6.75
CA LEU A 145 -15.03 -5.63 -6.01
C LEU A 145 -15.58 -4.89 -4.80
N THR A 146 -16.72 -5.35 -4.30
CA THR A 146 -17.29 -4.92 -3.02
C THR A 146 -17.30 -6.10 -2.07
N ASP A 147 -16.65 -5.95 -0.91
CA ASP A 147 -16.65 -6.90 0.20
C ASP A 147 -18.07 -7.17 0.71
N VAL A 148 -18.27 -8.26 1.46
CA VAL A 148 -19.51 -8.52 2.21
C VAL A 148 -19.85 -7.40 3.20
N ASP A 149 -18.84 -6.68 3.68
CA ASP A 149 -19.00 -5.51 4.56
C ASP A 149 -19.30 -4.21 3.80
N GLY A 150 -19.43 -4.26 2.47
CA GLY A 150 -19.68 -3.10 1.61
C GLY A 150 -18.41 -2.29 1.27
N GLU A 151 -17.23 -2.72 1.70
CA GLU A 151 -15.97 -2.04 1.38
C GLU A 151 -15.54 -2.30 -0.07
N ARG A 152 -15.17 -1.25 -0.80
CA ARG A 152 -14.68 -1.36 -2.16
C ARG A 152 -13.19 -1.73 -2.18
N ILE A 153 -12.85 -2.80 -2.90
CA ILE A 153 -11.50 -3.33 -3.06
C ILE A 153 -11.13 -3.31 -4.54
N VAL A 154 -9.93 -2.88 -4.87
CA VAL A 154 -9.44 -2.87 -6.25
C VAL A 154 -8.33 -3.90 -6.41
N LEU A 155 -8.61 -4.96 -7.15
CA LEU A 155 -7.62 -5.96 -7.56
C LEU A 155 -6.95 -5.48 -8.84
N ARG A 156 -5.63 -5.28 -8.81
CA ARG A 156 -4.88 -4.96 -10.02
C ARG A 156 -3.91 -6.07 -10.36
N GLY A 157 -3.83 -6.35 -11.66
CA GLY A 157 -2.72 -7.12 -12.17
C GLY A 157 -1.43 -6.33 -12.01
N GLY A 158 -0.37 -6.95 -11.50
CA GLY A 158 0.95 -6.32 -11.47
C GLY A 158 1.45 -6.07 -12.90
N ALA A 159 1.07 -4.95 -13.49
CA ALA A 159 1.67 -4.39 -14.70
C ALA A 159 2.38 -3.09 -14.32
N GLU A 160 3.62 -2.95 -14.77
CA GLU A 160 4.39 -1.72 -14.62
C GLU A 160 3.72 -0.55 -15.35
N ARG A 161 2.79 0.16 -14.71
CA ARG A 161 2.60 1.62 -14.80
C ARG A 161 1.36 2.05 -14.03
N GLY A 162 1.53 3.12 -13.27
CA GLY A 162 0.54 3.60 -12.32
C GLY A 162 -0.53 4.48 -12.93
N GLU A 163 -1.71 4.41 -12.32
CA GLU A 163 -2.51 5.58 -11.96
C GLU A 163 -3.10 5.40 -10.56
N PRO A 164 -3.33 6.48 -9.79
CA PRO A 164 -3.83 6.41 -8.43
C PRO A 164 -5.34 6.68 -8.35
N ARG A 165 -6.09 5.81 -7.65
CA ARG A 165 -6.98 6.16 -6.51
C ARG A 165 -7.93 5.01 -6.14
N ILE A 166 -8.32 5.07 -4.86
CA ILE A 166 -9.35 4.33 -4.11
C ILE A 166 -8.86 3.02 -3.45
N ARG A 167 -9.41 2.81 -2.24
CA ARG A 167 -8.90 2.09 -1.06
C ARG A 167 -8.63 0.60 -1.26
N SER A 168 -7.75 0.09 -0.38
CA SER A 168 -7.36 -1.32 -0.21
C SER A 168 -6.88 -1.97 -1.51
N ARG A 169 -5.64 -1.64 -1.93
CA ARG A 169 -5.02 -2.08 -3.20
C ARG A 169 -4.09 -3.27 -2.94
N GLY A 170 -4.42 -4.42 -3.52
CA GLY A 170 -3.51 -5.57 -3.63
C GLY A 170 -3.04 -5.75 -5.07
N GLU A 171 -1.72 -5.82 -5.27
CA GLU A 171 -1.13 -6.28 -6.53
C GLU A 171 -0.86 -7.78 -6.42
N PHE A 172 -1.47 -8.56 -7.31
CA PHE A 172 -1.36 -10.02 -7.31
C PHE A 172 -0.65 -10.52 -8.57
N ARG A 173 0.19 -11.54 -8.41
CA ARG A 173 0.80 -12.22 -9.56
C ARG A 173 -0.24 -13.00 -10.34
N GLY A 174 0.01 -13.24 -11.63
CA GLY A 174 -0.87 -14.09 -12.45
C GLY A 174 -2.18 -13.42 -12.86
N ALA A 175 -2.19 -12.10 -13.10
CA ALA A 175 -3.40 -11.37 -13.50
C ALA A 175 -4.12 -11.92 -14.73
N HIS A 176 -3.34 -12.45 -15.66
CA HIS A 176 -3.83 -13.12 -16.86
C HIS A 176 -4.51 -14.46 -16.55
N GLU A 177 -4.27 -15.05 -15.37
CA GLU A 177 -4.86 -16.32 -14.92
C GLU A 177 -6.10 -16.06 -14.05
N TRP A 178 -5.98 -15.23 -13.01
CA TRP A 178 -7.09 -15.02 -12.08
C TRP A 178 -8.20 -14.12 -12.65
N GLY A 179 -7.88 -13.20 -13.58
CA GLY A 179 -8.87 -12.32 -14.19
C GLY A 179 -9.94 -13.09 -15.00
N PRO A 180 -9.55 -13.92 -15.97
CA PRO A 180 -10.49 -14.77 -16.72
C PRO A 180 -11.23 -15.78 -15.84
N GLU A 181 -10.59 -16.34 -14.81
CA GLU A 181 -11.27 -17.29 -13.91
C GLU A 181 -12.40 -16.64 -13.10
N ILE A 182 -12.19 -15.43 -12.58
CA ILE A 182 -13.26 -14.66 -11.93
C ILE A 182 -14.42 -14.45 -12.92
N GLN A 183 -14.13 -14.07 -14.17
CA GLN A 183 -15.18 -13.89 -15.19
C GLN A 183 -15.91 -15.19 -15.51
N HIS A 184 -15.19 -16.30 -15.64
CA HIS A 184 -15.77 -17.60 -15.97
C HIS A 184 -16.68 -18.13 -14.87
N VAL A 185 -16.30 -17.96 -13.59
CA VAL A 185 -17.14 -18.39 -12.47
C VAL A 185 -18.41 -17.54 -12.34
N MET A 186 -18.38 -16.27 -12.74
CA MET A 186 -19.56 -15.40 -12.70
C MET A 186 -20.59 -15.66 -13.80
N GLN A 187 -20.20 -16.30 -14.90
CA GLN A 187 -21.12 -16.60 -16.01
C GLN A 187 -21.89 -17.92 -15.83
N ARG A 188 -21.65 -18.65 -14.73
CA ARG A 188 -22.40 -19.87 -14.38
C ARG A 188 -23.52 -19.57 -13.40
#